data_AF-A0A101JQK7-F1
#
_entry.id   AF-A0A101JQK7-F1
#
_cell.length_a   1.000
_cell.length_b   1.000
_cell.length_c   1.000
_cell.angle_alpha   90.00
_cell.angle_beta   90.00
_cell.angle_gamma   90.00
#
_symmetry.space_group_name_H-M   'P 1'
#
loop_
_entity.id
_entity.type
_entity.pdbx_description
1 polymer ?
#
loop_
_entity_poly.entity_id
_entity_poly.type
_entity_poly.pdbx_seq_one_letter_code
_entity_poly.pdbx_strand_id
1 'polypeptide(L)' 'MRGVNRAAQMLVGACQDQYDMAMLISGDSDPVPPIREIHSLFSVKKVFVAFPPKRHSKSMAAVAIQALMR' A
#
# COMPACT_ATOMS: atom_id res chain seq x y z
N MET A 1 9.72 -12.96 -7.18
CA MET A 1 10.31 -11.61 -7.39
C MET A 1 9.34 -10.63 -8.10
N ARG A 2 8.07 -10.50 -7.67
CA ARG A 2 7.07 -9.57 -8.29
C ARG A 2 6.57 -8.46 -7.34
N GLY A 3 7.07 -8.41 -6.10
CA GLY A 3 6.66 -7.42 -5.09
C GLY A 3 7.48 -6.12 -5.12
N VAL A 4 8.78 -6.20 -5.38
CA VAL A 4 9.73 -5.08 -5.26
C VAL A 4 9.40 -3.92 -6.22
N ASN A 5 8.94 -4.24 -7.43
CA ASN A 5 8.75 -3.21 -8.48
C ASN A 5 7.55 -2.30 -8.22
N ARG A 6 6.46 -2.82 -7.62
CA ARG A 6 5.24 -2.03 -7.34
C ARG A 6 5.44 -1.06 -6.19
N ALA A 7 6.13 -1.51 -5.15
CA ALA A 7 6.54 -0.69 -4.01
C ALA A 7 7.45 0.48 -4.41
N ALA A 8 8.47 0.20 -5.22
CA ALA A 8 9.38 1.23 -5.72
C ALA A 8 8.64 2.27 -6.59
N GLN A 9 7.72 1.84 -7.45
CA GLN A 9 6.91 2.76 -8.25
C GLN A 9 6.00 3.66 -7.40
N MET A 10 5.46 3.16 -6.28
CA MET A 10 4.67 4.00 -5.36
C MET A 10 5.52 5.08 -4.69
N LEU A 11 6.76 4.75 -4.30
CA LEU A 11 7.72 5.74 -3.77
C LEU A 11 8.11 6.77 -4.84
N VAL A 12 8.42 6.32 -6.06
CA VAL A 12 8.75 7.24 -7.17
C VAL A 12 7.59 8.19 -7.46
N GLY A 13 6.36 7.68 -7.52
CA GLY A 13 5.17 8.52 -7.71
C GLY A 13 4.95 9.50 -6.56
N ALA A 14 5.29 9.14 -5.31
CA ALA A 14 5.24 10.07 -4.17
C ALA A 14 6.28 11.19 -4.32
N CYS A 15 7.52 10.84 -4.67
CA CYS A 15 8.60 11.80 -4.88
C CYS A 15 8.34 12.74 -6.07
N GLN A 16 7.66 12.26 -7.10
CA GLN A 16 7.28 13.03 -8.29
C GLN A 16 5.94 13.76 -8.13
N ASP A 17 5.34 13.71 -6.94
CA ASP A 17 4.06 14.33 -6.62
C ASP A 17 2.90 13.91 -7.55
N GLN A 18 2.96 12.69 -8.10
CA GLN A 18 2.01 12.20 -9.11
C GLN A 18 0.64 11.82 -8.54
N TYR A 19 0.51 11.74 -7.23
CA TYR A 19 -0.75 11.41 -6.55
C TYR A 19 -0.78 12.05 -5.18
N ASP A 20 -1.97 12.35 -4.66
CA ASP A 20 -2.19 12.65 -3.24
C ASP A 20 -2.62 11.41 -2.46
N MET A 21 -3.30 10.50 -3.14
CA MET A 21 -3.80 9.25 -2.60
C MET A 21 -3.53 8.10 -3.56
N ALA A 22 -3.02 6.99 -3.04
CA ALA A 22 -2.81 5.74 -3.76
C ALA A 22 -3.59 4.58 -3.12
N MET A 23 -4.12 3.68 -3.95
CA MET A 23 -4.76 2.44 -3.50
C MET A 23 -3.98 1.24 -4.03
N LEU A 24 -3.51 0.40 -3.12
CA LEU A 24 -2.83 -0.84 -3.42
C LEU A 24 -3.77 -2.02 -3.19
N ILE A 25 -4.17 -2.69 -4.26
CA ILE A 25 -4.92 -3.94 -4.18
C ILE A 25 -3.92 -5.10 -4.22
N SER A 26 -3.69 -5.74 -3.07
CA SER A 26 -2.70 -6.81 -2.97
C SER A 26 -3.05 -7.79 -1.85
N GLY A 27 -2.86 -9.09 -2.09
CA GLY A 27 -2.95 -10.14 -1.08
C GLY A 27 -1.62 -10.46 -0.38
N ASP A 28 -0.52 -9.83 -0.83
CA ASP A 28 0.84 -10.12 -0.38
C ASP A 28 1.34 -9.07 0.63
N SER A 29 2.12 -9.51 1.62
CA SER A 29 2.69 -8.66 2.70
C SER A 29 3.96 -7.90 2.35
N ASP A 30 4.55 -8.19 1.19
CA ASP A 30 5.77 -7.54 0.69
C ASP A 30 5.75 -6.00 0.62
N PRO A 31 4.61 -5.31 0.34
CA PRO A 31 4.61 -3.86 0.18
C PRO A 31 4.47 -3.08 1.50
N VAL A 32 4.47 -3.74 2.66
CA VAL A 32 4.31 -3.06 3.96
C VAL A 32 5.44 -2.07 4.30
N PRO A 33 6.74 -2.41 4.19
CA PRO A 33 7.81 -1.45 4.48
C PRO A 33 7.77 -0.18 3.61
N PRO A 34 7.59 -0.27 2.28
CA PRO A 34 7.46 0.89 1.39
C PRO A 34 6.31 1.84 1.75
N ILE A 35 5.16 1.29 2.16
CA ILE A 35 4.01 2.11 2.58
C ILE A 35 4.33 2.89 3.84
N ARG A 36 5.01 2.26 4.81
CA ARG A 36 5.46 2.92 6.04
C ARG A 36 6.44 4.06 5.71
N GLU A 37 7.38 3.84 4.79
CA GLU A 37 8.33 4.89 4.37
C GLU A 37 7.63 6.07 3.69
N ILE A 38 6.64 5.82 2.82
CA ILE A 38 5.85 6.90 2.19
C ILE A 38 5.15 7.74 3.26
N HIS A 39 4.52 7.14 4.26
CA HIS A 39 3.86 7.90 5.34
C HIS A 39 4.85 8.64 6.23
N SER A 40 6.06 8.12 6.41
CA SER A 40 7.13 8.79 7.17
C SER A 40 7.72 9.99 6.43
N LEU A 41 7.92 9.88 5.11
CA LEU A 41 8.51 10.91 4.28
C LEU A 41 7.49 11.97 3.82
N PHE A 42 6.23 11.56 3.65
CA PHE A 42 5.18 12.39 3.08
C PHE A 42 3.92 12.34 3.96
N SER A 43 3.84 13.22 4.96
CA SER A 43 2.72 13.28 5.91
C SER A 43 1.34 13.53 5.27
N VAL A 44 1.35 14.20 4.12
CA VAL A 44 0.13 14.56 3.36
C VAL A 44 -0.38 13.39 2.51
N LYS A 45 0.53 12.51 2.05
CA LYS A 45 0.21 11.46 1.10
C LYS A 45 -0.46 10.28 1.79
N LYS A 46 -1.55 9.77 1.20
CA LYS A 46 -2.34 8.67 1.76
C LYS A 46 -2.19 7.42 0.91
N VAL A 47 -2.01 6.28 1.57
CA VAL A 47 -1.91 4.98 0.88
C VAL A 47 -2.86 4.00 1.56
N PHE A 48 -3.80 3.46 0.77
CA PHE A 48 -4.78 2.48 1.21
C PHE A 48 -4.40 1.11 0.68
N VAL A 49 -4.54 0.07 1.49
CA VAL A 49 -4.32 -1.31 1.06
C VAL A 49 -5.65 -2.05 1.12
N ALA A 50 -6.09 -2.59 -0.01
CA ALA A 50 -7.25 -3.45 -0.08
C ALA A 50 -6.84 -4.88 -0.41
N PHE A 51 -7.51 -5.84 0.21
CA PHE A 51 -7.28 -7.26 -0.02
C PHE A 51 -8.37 -7.81 -0.93
N PRO A 52 -8.02 -8.57 -1.97
CA PRO A 52 -9.01 -9.30 -2.74
C PRO A 52 -9.82 -10.22 -1.81
N PRO A 53 -11.15 -10.38 -2.03
CA PRO A 53 -12.10 -11.00 -1.09
C PRO A 53 -11.87 -12.50 -0.79
N LYS A 54 -10.73 -13.09 -1.18
CA LYS A 54 -10.39 -14.51 -0.96
C LYS A 54 -8.94 -14.77 -0.51
N ARG A 55 -8.15 -13.73 -0.20
CA ARG A 55 -6.76 -13.88 0.30
C ARG A 55 -6.54 -13.01 1.54
N HIS A 56 -7.08 -13.44 2.68
CA HIS A 56 -6.80 -12.83 3.98
C HIS A 56 -5.63 -13.56 4.65
N SER A 57 -4.42 -13.00 4.57
CA SER A 57 -3.36 -13.33 5.53
C SER A 57 -3.59 -12.55 6.81
N LYS A 58 -3.77 -13.24 7.93
CA LYS A 58 -4.18 -12.66 9.24
C LYS A 58 -3.19 -11.61 9.79
N SER A 59 -1.98 -11.48 9.24
CA SER A 59 -0.95 -10.55 9.71
C SER A 59 -1.06 -9.12 9.16
N MET A 60 -1.88 -8.87 8.15
CA MET A 60 -1.92 -7.55 7.47
C MET A 60 -3.09 -6.65 7.85
N ALA A 61 -4.05 -7.14 8.64
CA ALA A 61 -5.25 -6.39 9.02
C ALA A 61 -4.94 -5.18 9.93
N ALA A 62 -3.82 -5.19 10.66
CA ALA A 62 -3.46 -4.13 11.60
C ALA A 62 -2.95 -2.83 10.91
N VAL A 63 -2.56 -2.90 9.64
CA VAL A 63 -1.96 -1.77 8.90
C VAL A 63 -2.90 -1.20 7.83
N ALA A 64 -3.96 -1.92 7.47
CA ALA A 64 -4.87 -1.55 6.40
C ALA A 64 -6.20 -1.02 6.93
N ILE A 65 -6.67 0.11 6.40
CA ILE A 65 -8.09 0.48 6.47
C ILE A 65 -8.83 -0.52 5.56
N GLN A 66 -9.44 -1.54 6.17
CA GLN A 66 -10.26 -2.51 5.46
C GLN A 66 -11.53 -1.83 4.94
N ALA A 67 -11.54 -1.45 3.66
CA ALA A 67 -12.78 -1.28 2.92
C ALA A 67 -13.25 -2.67 2.47
N LEU A 68 -14.10 -3.31 3.28
CA LEU A 68 -14.83 -4.51 2.88
C LEU A 68 -15.85 -4.08 1.83
N MET A 69 -15.55 -4.28 0.54
CA MET A 69 -16.58 -4.20 -0.49
C MET A 69 -17.54 -5.38 -0.27
N ARG A 70 -18.72 -5.06 0.26
CA ARG A 70 -19.87 -5.99 0.36
C ARG A 70 -20.57 -6.09 -0.98
#